data_AF-A0A317DB94-F1
#
_entry.id   AF-A0A317DB94-F1
#
_cell.length_a   1.000
_cell.length_b   1.000
_cell.length_c   1.000
_cell.angle_alpha   90.00
_cell.angle_beta   90.00
_cell.angle_gamma   90.00
#
_symmetry.space_group_name_H-M   'P 1'
#
loop_
_entity.id
_entity.type
_entity.pdbx_description
1 polymer ?
#
loop_
_entity_poly.entity_id
_entity_poly.type
_entity_poly.pdbx_seq_one_letter_code
_entity_poly.pdbx_strand_id
1 'polypeptide(L)'
;MALVCTEITEWVEEEVSKPVEEWEERQEKKCKDYPWYDPRGWVCWFVTYFVKVVRWVIVKVGKWVVRTVCKLVGVVVEAVVDIAAGLWDVVIGIVTLDWRRILDGLLRAVIGLVLGIIRLARIVFLGDTIDYIIEEINRERLRRYVRGLLEAKYSGDTLTEIKEAIRLDHGAFGLRLHGTAYRTTLDSETPSPREPAVPNLVVLHEQGAINLRELCGFEFPEGFWNRKRYKTLKKGTVLGGGGGGEFDNPISADELDTYLNSRGAQGPAFIVLPMRDGALDTKVATAREKGRELALMLDFDQETREVTDPDHIVHKGYDRPDAHPALTRFLKDVIGRHDKTTDPDGATADLCHPVAVGVFRYTDTLRGLANNLHESACGLSGKNTSGVTFIDNTPDQIWKYVPIHELGHTFGLCHTDGVDRIMYSPKTNTWWRKWYLIPRTILSVYLDGEPTFTFDEAKAAWDYIVAHFAPQCLGARPVVIGVSPATVRGGTVGRQG
;
A
#
# COMPACT_ATOMS: atom_id res chain seq x y z
N MET A 1 3.42 -1.08 12.66
CA MET A 1 3.61 0.05 13.60
C MET A 1 2.41 0.99 13.45
N ALA A 2 1.91 1.65 14.50
CA ALA A 2 0.85 2.64 14.28
C ALA A 2 1.40 3.77 13.39
N LEU A 3 0.72 4.08 12.27
CA LEU A 3 1.10 5.15 11.31
C LEU A 3 1.51 6.44 12.03
N VAL A 4 0.76 6.80 13.08
CA VAL A 4 1.02 7.93 13.98
C VAL A 4 2.47 7.98 14.48
N CYS A 5 3.07 6.84 14.83
CA CYS A 5 4.44 6.81 15.35
C CYS A 5 5.49 7.01 14.26
N THR A 6 5.21 6.53 13.05
CA THR A 6 6.05 6.80 11.89
C THR A 6 5.95 8.27 11.50
N GLU A 7 4.74 8.83 11.48
CA GLU A 7 4.48 10.26 11.24
C GLU A 7 5.14 11.14 12.31
N ILE A 8 5.12 10.76 13.59
CA ILE A 8 5.86 11.49 14.64
C ILE A 8 7.36 11.42 14.39
N THR A 9 7.88 10.27 13.94
CA THR A 9 9.32 10.13 13.63
C THR A 9 9.70 11.04 12.46
N GLU A 10 8.86 11.10 11.43
CA GLU A 10 8.98 12.01 10.29
C GLU A 10 8.85 13.47 10.72
N TRP A 11 7.90 13.80 11.60
CA TRP A 11 7.75 15.13 12.16
C TRP A 11 8.99 15.57 12.96
N VAL A 12 9.59 14.67 13.75
CA VAL A 12 10.87 14.95 14.42
C VAL A 12 12.00 15.16 13.39
N GLU A 13 12.00 14.41 12.28
CA GLU A 13 12.94 14.65 11.17
C GLU A 13 12.73 16.02 10.52
N GLU A 14 11.49 16.40 10.29
CA GLU A 14 11.15 17.59 9.52
C GLU A 14 11.26 18.85 10.37
N GLU A 15 10.63 18.87 11.53
CA GLU A 15 10.42 20.09 12.31
C GLU A 15 11.52 20.35 13.32
N VAL A 16 12.18 19.29 13.82
CA VAL A 16 13.25 19.42 14.82
C VAL A 16 14.62 19.36 14.16
N SER A 17 14.84 18.47 13.20
CA SER A 17 16.18 18.24 12.66
C SER A 17 16.59 19.28 11.60
N LYS A 18 15.65 19.73 10.76
CA LYS A 18 15.93 20.68 9.66
C LYS A 18 16.33 22.09 10.15
N PRO A 19 15.64 22.74 11.10
CA PRO A 19 16.04 24.08 11.56
C PRO A 19 17.41 24.10 12.23
N VAL A 20 17.77 23.00 12.91
CA VAL A 20 19.08 22.83 13.55
C VAL A 20 20.17 22.67 12.50
N GLU A 21 19.90 21.95 11.41
CA GLU A 21 20.82 21.79 10.26
C GLU A 21 21.07 23.12 9.55
N GLU A 22 20.02 23.88 9.25
CA GLU A 22 20.14 25.22 8.65
C GLU A 22 20.87 26.21 9.58
N TRP A 23 20.70 26.08 10.89
CA TRP A 23 21.46 26.86 11.86
C TRP A 23 22.94 26.45 11.87
N GLU A 24 23.22 25.16 11.83
CA GLU A 24 24.56 24.58 11.80
C GLU A 24 25.34 25.05 10.57
N GLU A 25 24.75 24.96 9.37
CA GLU A 25 25.38 25.44 8.14
C GLU A 25 25.67 26.95 8.18
N ARG A 26 24.76 27.74 8.77
CA ARG A 26 24.95 29.18 8.96
C ARG A 26 26.07 29.49 9.94
N GLN A 27 26.19 28.72 11.02
CA GLN A 27 27.27 28.87 11.99
C GLN A 27 28.60 28.41 11.41
N GLU A 28 28.64 27.28 10.70
CA GLU A 28 29.88 26.78 10.10
C GLU A 28 30.44 27.75 9.05
N LYS A 29 29.57 28.39 8.25
CA LYS A 29 29.98 29.50 7.37
C LYS A 29 30.59 30.66 8.14
N LYS A 30 29.94 31.13 9.23
CA LYS A 30 30.48 32.21 10.07
C LYS A 30 31.77 31.84 10.80
N CYS A 31 31.88 30.58 11.25
CA CYS A 31 33.05 30.09 11.98
C CYS A 31 34.27 29.95 11.06
N LYS A 32 34.08 29.65 9.77
CA LYS A 32 35.17 29.56 8.77
C LYS A 32 35.87 30.90 8.49
N ASP A 33 35.22 32.02 8.79
CA ASP A 33 35.80 33.35 8.59
C ASP A 33 36.77 33.78 9.71
N TYR A 34 36.85 33.01 10.81
CA TYR A 34 37.78 33.31 11.91
C TYR A 34 39.15 32.64 11.69
N PRO A 35 40.26 33.37 11.81
CA PRO A 35 41.59 32.79 11.79
C PRO A 35 41.79 31.78 12.93
N TRP A 36 42.60 30.73 12.68
CA TRP A 36 42.87 29.64 13.64
C TRP A 36 43.46 30.09 15.00
N TYR A 37 44.02 31.31 15.05
CA TYR A 37 44.60 31.92 16.24
C TYR A 37 43.65 32.85 17.01
N ASP A 38 42.44 33.14 16.50
CA ASP A 38 41.45 33.93 17.26
C ASP A 38 40.73 33.02 18.27
N PRO A 39 40.78 33.31 19.59
CA PRO A 39 40.07 32.54 20.61
C PRO A 39 38.55 32.46 20.37
N ARG A 40 37.97 33.42 19.62
CA ARG A 40 36.57 33.35 19.18
C ARG A 40 36.33 32.17 18.22
N GLY A 41 37.30 31.82 17.38
CA GLY A 41 37.24 30.66 16.49
C GLY A 41 37.19 29.33 17.26
N TRP A 42 37.93 29.21 18.36
CA TRP A 42 37.93 28.02 19.22
C TRP A 42 36.58 27.81 19.92
N VAL A 43 35.98 28.88 20.45
CA VAL A 43 34.64 28.84 21.03
C VAL A 43 33.60 28.50 19.94
N CYS A 44 33.72 29.08 18.75
CA CYS A 44 32.85 28.79 17.60
C CYS A 44 32.89 27.29 17.26
N TRP A 45 34.09 26.70 17.16
CA TRP A 45 34.30 25.27 16.88
C TRP A 45 33.73 24.37 17.98
N PHE A 46 33.96 24.71 19.26
CA PHE A 46 33.43 23.95 20.38
C PHE A 46 31.90 23.99 20.41
N VAL A 47 31.29 25.16 20.16
CA VAL A 47 29.83 25.30 20.09
C VAL A 47 29.25 24.51 18.92
N THR A 48 29.89 24.54 17.74
CA THR A 48 29.44 23.71 16.60
C THR A 48 29.56 22.22 16.90
N TYR A 49 30.65 21.77 17.51
CA TYR A 49 30.81 20.37 17.90
C TYR A 49 29.78 19.95 18.95
N PHE A 50 29.55 20.78 19.97
CA PHE A 50 28.55 20.52 20.99
C PHE A 50 27.14 20.45 20.41
N VAL A 51 26.77 21.37 19.52
CA VAL A 51 25.47 21.32 18.83
C VAL A 51 25.35 20.10 17.93
N LYS A 52 26.42 19.68 17.24
CA LYS A 52 26.45 18.41 16.49
C LYS A 52 26.17 17.22 17.40
N VAL A 53 26.80 17.15 18.57
CA VAL A 53 26.57 16.07 19.55
C VAL A 53 25.15 16.13 20.11
N VAL A 54 24.65 17.31 20.51
CA VAL A 54 23.29 17.47 21.02
C VAL A 54 22.25 17.11 19.96
N ARG A 55 22.43 17.55 18.71
CA ARG A 55 21.60 17.14 17.57
C ARG A 55 21.64 15.63 17.40
N TRP A 56 22.84 15.05 17.39
CA TRP A 56 23.00 13.60 17.26
C TRP A 56 22.25 12.86 18.38
N VAL A 57 22.39 13.29 19.63
CA VAL A 57 21.69 12.70 20.78
C VAL A 57 20.17 12.88 20.64
N ILE A 58 19.67 14.11 20.47
CA ILE A 58 18.23 14.39 20.39
C ILE A 58 17.60 13.63 19.22
N VAL A 59 18.21 13.67 18.04
CA VAL A 59 17.66 13.06 16.83
C VAL A 59 17.78 11.53 16.89
N LYS A 60 18.93 10.97 17.27
CA LYS A 60 19.10 9.50 17.27
C LYS A 60 18.45 8.86 18.47
N VAL A 61 18.71 9.36 19.68
CA VAL A 61 18.14 8.80 20.92
C VAL A 61 16.65 9.13 20.99
N GLY A 62 16.23 10.35 20.66
CA GLY A 62 14.82 10.74 20.68
C GLY A 62 13.97 9.86 19.75
N LYS A 63 14.38 9.69 18.49
CA LYS A 63 13.68 8.78 17.56
C LYS A 63 13.66 7.34 18.05
N TRP A 64 14.79 6.84 18.56
CA TRP A 64 14.87 5.48 19.08
C TRP A 64 13.92 5.27 20.26
N VAL A 65 13.88 6.20 21.22
CA VAL A 65 12.97 6.15 22.37
C VAL A 65 11.52 6.21 21.91
N VAL A 66 11.16 7.19 21.07
CA VAL A 66 9.78 7.35 20.57
C VAL A 66 9.34 6.07 19.85
N ARG A 67 10.17 5.53 18.94
CA ARG A 67 9.88 4.30 18.21
C ARG A 67 9.72 3.10 19.15
N THR A 68 10.59 2.96 20.15
CA THR A 68 10.55 1.84 21.11
C THR A 68 9.28 1.90 21.96
N VAL A 69 8.94 3.08 22.49
CA VAL A 69 7.71 3.30 23.26
C VAL A 69 6.48 3.03 22.38
N CYS A 70 6.47 3.57 21.17
CA CYS A 70 5.40 3.36 20.20
C CYS A 70 5.17 1.90 19.86
N LYS A 71 6.24 1.14 19.60
CA LYS A 71 6.14 -0.30 19.34
C LYS A 71 5.62 -1.03 20.56
N LEU A 72 6.12 -0.72 21.76
CA LEU A 72 5.67 -1.34 22.99
C LEU A 72 4.16 -1.11 23.21
N VAL A 73 3.72 0.15 23.12
CA VAL A 73 2.29 0.51 23.25
C VAL A 73 1.46 -0.18 22.16
N GLY A 74 1.92 -0.15 20.90
CA GLY A 74 1.23 -0.80 19.78
C GLY A 74 1.06 -2.30 20.00
N VAL A 75 2.10 -3.00 20.45
CA VAL A 75 2.04 -4.44 20.77
C VAL A 75 1.04 -4.72 21.89
N VAL A 76 1.03 -3.90 22.95
CA VAL A 76 0.05 -4.07 24.05
C VAL A 76 -1.37 -3.83 23.55
N VAL A 77 -1.62 -2.76 22.80
CA VAL A 77 -2.95 -2.43 22.27
C VAL A 77 -3.44 -3.49 21.30
N GLU A 78 -2.61 -3.93 20.34
CA GLU A 78 -2.94 -5.00 19.40
C GLU A 78 -3.28 -6.31 20.13
N ALA A 79 -2.47 -6.70 21.12
CA ALA A 79 -2.74 -7.89 21.91
C ALA A 79 -4.09 -7.80 22.66
N VAL A 80 -4.40 -6.64 23.25
CA VAL A 80 -5.68 -6.41 23.93
C VAL A 80 -6.85 -6.46 22.95
N VAL A 81 -6.72 -5.82 21.78
CA VAL A 81 -7.76 -5.79 20.74
C VAL A 81 -7.99 -7.18 20.16
N ASP A 82 -6.94 -7.95 19.87
CA ASP A 82 -7.07 -9.30 19.35
C ASP A 82 -7.69 -10.26 20.37
N ILE A 83 -7.36 -10.13 21.65
CA ILE A 83 -8.01 -10.89 22.73
C ILE A 83 -9.48 -10.48 22.85
N ALA A 84 -9.79 -9.18 22.87
CA ALA A 84 -11.16 -8.70 23.00
C ALA A 84 -12.03 -9.09 21.80
N ALA A 85 -11.52 -8.92 20.58
CA ALA A 85 -12.18 -9.33 19.35
C ALA A 85 -12.35 -10.85 19.28
N GLY A 86 -11.32 -11.61 19.67
CA GLY A 86 -11.41 -13.07 19.75
C GLY A 86 -12.47 -13.53 20.74
N LEU A 87 -12.53 -12.95 21.94
CA LEU A 87 -13.57 -13.24 22.93
C LEU A 87 -14.96 -12.85 22.43
N TRP A 88 -15.09 -11.72 21.73
CA TRP A 88 -16.35 -11.28 21.15
C TRP A 88 -16.84 -12.23 20.05
N ASP A 89 -15.95 -12.67 19.17
CA ASP A 89 -16.26 -13.66 18.12
C ASP A 89 -16.70 -15.00 18.73
N VAL A 90 -16.11 -15.42 19.87
CA VAL A 90 -16.57 -16.59 20.64
C VAL A 90 -17.98 -16.38 21.17
N VAL A 91 -18.27 -15.22 21.79
CA VAL A 91 -19.60 -14.93 22.34
C VAL A 91 -20.66 -14.92 21.25
N ILE A 92 -20.41 -14.23 20.13
CA ILE A 92 -21.32 -14.23 18.97
C ILE A 92 -21.46 -15.64 18.40
N GLY A 93 -20.36 -16.38 18.27
CA GLY A 93 -20.38 -17.76 17.78
C GLY A 93 -21.27 -18.67 18.61
N ILE A 94 -21.21 -18.56 19.95
CA ILE A 94 -22.11 -19.30 20.85
C ILE A 94 -23.58 -18.89 20.65
N VAL A 95 -23.85 -17.59 20.58
CA VAL A 95 -25.22 -17.06 20.40
C VAL A 95 -25.80 -17.44 19.03
N THR A 96 -24.97 -17.46 17.99
CA THR A 96 -25.37 -17.79 16.62
C THR A 96 -25.27 -19.28 16.29
N LEU A 97 -24.85 -20.12 17.26
CA LEU A 97 -24.51 -21.53 17.08
C LEU A 97 -23.52 -21.79 15.93
N ASP A 98 -22.72 -20.79 15.59
CA ASP A 98 -21.69 -20.87 14.57
C ASP A 98 -20.38 -21.35 15.21
N TRP A 99 -20.18 -22.68 15.20
CA TRP A 99 -18.98 -23.33 15.72
C TRP A 99 -17.68 -22.79 15.08
N ARG A 100 -17.75 -22.26 13.86
CA ARG A 100 -16.58 -21.71 13.15
C ARG A 100 -16.15 -20.39 13.77
N ARG A 101 -17.09 -19.50 14.09
CA ARG A 101 -16.80 -18.25 14.82
C ARG A 101 -16.16 -18.49 16.18
N ILE A 102 -16.59 -19.53 16.89
CA ILE A 102 -16.00 -19.93 18.18
C ILE A 102 -14.54 -20.34 18.00
N LEU A 103 -14.25 -21.18 17.01
CA LEU A 103 -12.89 -21.62 16.73
C LEU A 103 -11.99 -20.45 16.29
N ASP A 104 -12.50 -19.56 15.44
CA ASP A 104 -11.80 -18.35 14.96
C ASP A 104 -11.45 -17.43 16.13
N GLY A 105 -12.41 -17.18 17.02
CA GLY A 105 -12.20 -16.32 18.18
C GLY A 105 -11.18 -16.88 19.17
N LEU A 106 -11.21 -18.19 19.42
CA LEU A 106 -10.22 -18.88 20.26
C LEU A 106 -8.82 -18.85 19.65
N LEU A 107 -8.69 -19.19 18.37
CA LEU A 107 -7.40 -19.15 17.66
C LEU A 107 -6.84 -17.75 17.63
N ARG A 108 -7.66 -16.74 17.33
CA ARG A 108 -7.25 -15.34 17.32
C ARG A 108 -6.75 -14.89 18.69
N ALA A 109 -7.46 -15.25 19.76
CA ALA A 109 -7.03 -14.93 21.12
C ALA A 109 -5.70 -15.61 21.50
N VAL A 110 -5.54 -16.92 21.18
CA VAL A 110 -4.30 -17.66 21.45
C VAL A 110 -3.14 -17.10 20.63
N ILE A 111 -3.34 -16.91 19.32
CA ILE A 111 -2.33 -16.36 18.41
C ILE A 111 -1.95 -14.94 18.86
N GLY A 112 -2.92 -14.09 19.18
CA GLY A 112 -2.69 -12.73 19.66
C GLY A 112 -1.86 -12.68 20.96
N LEU A 113 -2.19 -13.51 21.95
CA LEU A 113 -1.44 -13.60 23.20
C LEU A 113 0.01 -14.07 22.96
N VAL A 114 0.16 -15.15 22.20
CA VAL A 114 1.45 -15.78 21.88
C VAL A 114 2.34 -14.82 21.06
N LEU A 115 1.75 -14.04 20.14
CA LEU A 115 2.41 -12.97 19.39
C LEU A 115 2.82 -11.79 20.28
N GLY A 116 1.93 -11.35 21.16
CA GLY A 116 2.21 -10.28 22.11
C GLY A 116 3.44 -10.57 22.96
N ILE A 117 3.56 -11.81 23.46
CA ILE A 117 4.70 -12.25 24.27
C ILE A 117 6.01 -12.21 23.49
N ILE A 118 6.06 -12.73 22.25
CA ILE A 118 7.30 -12.73 21.47
C ILE A 118 7.74 -11.34 21.06
N ARG A 119 6.80 -10.52 20.60
CA ARG A 119 7.11 -9.14 20.23
C ARG A 119 7.64 -8.37 21.44
N LEU A 120 7.02 -8.57 22.61
CA LEU A 120 7.50 -7.99 23.86
C LEU A 120 8.91 -8.50 24.23
N ALA A 121 9.17 -9.80 24.07
CA ALA A 121 10.49 -10.37 24.31
C ALA A 121 11.56 -9.75 23.40
N ARG A 122 11.30 -9.60 22.10
CA ARG A 122 12.24 -8.96 21.15
C ARG A 122 12.57 -7.51 21.54
N ILE A 123 11.56 -6.76 21.98
CA ILE A 123 11.74 -5.38 22.47
C ILE A 123 12.62 -5.39 23.74
N VAL A 124 12.32 -6.26 24.71
CA VAL A 124 13.05 -6.35 25.98
C VAL A 124 14.51 -6.80 25.78
N PHE A 125 14.75 -7.73 24.85
CA PHE A 125 16.09 -8.23 24.53
C PHE A 125 16.84 -7.36 23.50
N LEU A 126 16.38 -6.13 23.24
CA LEU A 126 17.04 -5.14 22.37
C LEU A 126 17.21 -5.57 20.90
N GLY A 127 16.49 -6.60 20.44
CA GLY A 127 16.52 -7.00 19.01
C GLY A 127 16.10 -5.85 18.11
N ASP A 128 15.09 -5.10 18.53
CA ASP A 128 14.58 -3.90 17.85
C ASP A 128 15.62 -2.77 17.71
N THR A 129 16.57 -2.68 18.65
CA THR A 129 17.65 -1.69 18.59
C THR A 129 18.64 -2.04 17.49
N ILE A 130 18.95 -3.33 17.32
CA ILE A 130 19.82 -3.81 16.25
C ILE A 130 19.16 -3.57 14.90
N ASP A 131 17.86 -3.89 14.76
CA ASP A 131 17.10 -3.65 13.53
C ASP A 131 17.11 -2.16 13.16
N TYR A 132 16.88 -1.28 14.13
CA TYR A 132 16.91 0.18 13.92
C TYR A 132 18.28 0.66 13.40
N ILE A 133 19.37 0.15 13.97
CA ILE A 133 20.73 0.51 13.52
C ILE A 133 20.95 0.04 12.07
N ILE A 134 20.54 -1.19 11.75
CA ILE A 134 20.67 -1.75 10.39
C ILE A 134 19.84 -0.94 9.40
N GLU A 135 18.60 -0.61 9.74
CA GLU A 135 17.68 0.17 8.92
C GLU A 135 18.25 1.56 8.62
N GLU A 136 18.77 2.26 9.64
CA GLU A 136 19.37 3.59 9.46
C GLU A 136 20.64 3.54 8.59
N ILE A 137 21.48 2.51 8.76
CA ILE A 137 22.65 2.29 7.90
C ILE A 137 22.21 2.04 6.46
N ASN A 138 21.20 1.20 6.24
CA ASN A 138 20.68 0.89 4.91
C ASN A 138 20.05 2.12 4.25
N ARG A 139 19.36 2.97 5.02
CA ARG A 139 18.77 4.23 4.55
C ARG A 139 19.83 5.19 4.05
N GLU A 140 20.94 5.37 4.79
CA GLU A 140 22.05 6.22 4.35
C GLU A 140 22.84 5.64 3.16
N ARG A 141 22.93 4.31 3.07
CA ARG A 141 23.47 3.64 1.88
C ARG A 141 22.57 3.88 0.66
N LEU A 142 21.25 3.79 0.84
CA LEU A 142 20.28 3.98 -0.24
C LEU A 142 20.28 5.43 -0.71
N ARG A 143 20.28 6.39 0.22
CA ARG A 143 20.41 7.82 -0.09
C ARG A 143 21.64 8.12 -0.95
N ARG A 144 22.80 7.55 -0.61
CA ARG A 144 24.03 7.71 -1.42
C ARG A 144 23.92 7.06 -2.80
N TYR A 145 23.29 5.89 -2.87
CA TYR A 145 23.07 5.20 -4.14
C TYR A 145 22.15 6.01 -5.07
N VAL A 146 20.99 6.43 -4.56
CA VAL A 146 20.01 7.25 -5.30
C VAL A 146 20.62 8.58 -5.74
N ARG A 147 21.46 9.20 -4.90
CA ARG A 147 22.25 10.38 -5.30
C ARG A 147 23.06 10.12 -6.55
N GLY A 148 23.82 9.03 -6.58
CA GLY A 148 24.64 8.65 -7.73
C GLY A 148 23.81 8.41 -9.00
N LEU A 149 22.65 7.74 -8.88
CA LEU A 149 21.74 7.54 -10.01
C LEU A 149 21.20 8.87 -10.56
N LEU A 150 20.76 9.76 -9.68
CA LEU A 150 20.18 11.05 -10.07
C LEU A 150 21.24 11.97 -10.67
N GLU A 151 22.44 12.04 -10.09
CA GLU A 151 23.56 12.84 -10.62
C GLU A 151 24.07 12.31 -11.97
N ALA A 152 23.91 11.02 -12.24
CA ALA A 152 24.25 10.44 -13.54
C ALA A 152 23.20 10.75 -14.62
N LYS A 153 21.91 10.82 -14.25
CA LYS A 153 20.81 11.00 -15.20
C LYS A 153 20.40 12.46 -15.42
N TYR A 154 20.44 13.28 -14.37
CA TYR A 154 19.93 14.65 -14.38
C TYR A 154 21.03 15.66 -14.04
N SER A 155 20.85 16.91 -14.46
CA SER A 155 21.78 18.01 -14.20
C SER A 155 21.03 19.34 -14.03
N GLY A 156 21.69 20.35 -13.47
CA GLY A 156 21.12 21.70 -13.33
C GLY A 156 19.91 21.76 -12.39
N ASP A 157 18.96 22.63 -12.72
CA ASP A 157 17.80 22.91 -11.86
C ASP A 157 16.92 21.67 -11.64
N THR A 158 16.71 20.84 -12.68
CA THR A 158 15.94 19.59 -12.55
C THR A 158 16.51 18.65 -11.49
N LEU A 159 17.84 18.50 -11.44
CA LEU A 159 18.47 17.67 -10.41
C LEU A 159 18.24 18.25 -9.02
N THR A 160 18.39 19.56 -8.86
CA THR A 160 18.19 20.27 -7.58
C THR A 160 16.74 20.13 -7.11
N GLU A 161 15.77 20.34 -7.99
CA GLU A 161 14.34 20.20 -7.68
C GLU A 161 13.99 18.77 -7.26
N ILE A 162 14.50 17.76 -7.98
CA ILE A 162 14.27 16.35 -7.62
C ILE A 162 14.88 16.05 -6.25
N LYS A 163 16.14 16.46 -6.02
CA LYS A 163 16.82 16.25 -4.72
C LYS A 163 16.05 16.89 -3.57
N GLU A 164 15.51 18.08 -3.77
CA GLU A 164 14.69 18.77 -2.79
C GLU A 164 13.36 18.04 -2.55
N ALA A 165 12.63 17.67 -3.61
CA ALA A 165 11.32 17.04 -3.52
C ALA A 165 11.35 15.66 -2.83
N ILE A 166 12.36 14.84 -3.12
CA ILE A 166 12.56 13.55 -2.43
C ILE A 166 13.30 13.69 -1.11
N ARG A 167 13.74 14.91 -0.78
CA ARG A 167 14.52 15.26 0.40
C ARG A 167 15.77 14.38 0.54
N LEU A 168 16.58 14.38 -0.52
CA LEU A 168 17.79 13.57 -0.60
C LEU A 168 18.87 14.04 0.38
N ASP A 169 18.92 15.34 0.67
CA ASP A 169 19.95 15.97 1.50
C ASP A 169 19.53 16.18 2.96
N HIS A 170 18.23 16.20 3.26
CA HIS A 170 17.70 16.54 4.59
C HIS A 170 16.38 15.81 4.89
N GLY A 171 15.93 15.78 6.14
CA GLY A 171 14.62 15.24 6.52
C GLY A 171 14.36 13.78 6.13
N ALA A 172 13.07 13.42 6.03
CA ALA A 172 12.61 12.09 5.64
C ALA A 172 12.82 11.83 4.14
N PHE A 173 13.91 11.13 3.83
CA PHE A 173 14.27 10.74 2.47
C PHE A 173 13.26 9.74 1.89
N GLY A 174 12.74 10.05 0.70
CA GLY A 174 11.93 9.15 -0.10
C GLY A 174 11.09 9.86 -1.16
N LEU A 175 10.67 9.11 -2.18
CA LEU A 175 9.76 9.56 -3.23
C LEU A 175 8.33 9.61 -2.69
N ARG A 176 7.71 10.79 -2.73
CA ARG A 176 6.34 11.01 -2.28
C ARG A 176 5.38 10.74 -3.43
N LEU A 177 4.56 9.70 -3.27
CA LEU A 177 3.55 9.33 -4.27
C LEU A 177 2.19 9.35 -3.60
N HIS A 178 1.30 10.15 -4.17
CA HIS A 178 -0.11 10.10 -3.85
C HIS A 178 -0.77 9.11 -4.79
N GLY A 179 -1.53 8.16 -4.24
CA GLY A 179 -2.19 7.09 -4.98
C GLY A 179 -3.67 7.00 -4.64
N THR A 180 -4.34 6.02 -5.25
CA THR A 180 -5.73 5.70 -4.90
C THR A 180 -5.88 4.21 -4.64
N ALA A 181 -6.45 3.90 -3.48
CA ALA A 181 -6.88 2.58 -3.09
C ALA A 181 -8.37 2.43 -3.42
N TYR A 182 -8.68 1.68 -4.47
CA TYR A 182 -10.06 1.41 -4.86
C TYR A 182 -10.59 0.17 -4.17
N ARG A 183 -11.86 0.19 -3.82
CA ARG A 183 -12.64 -1.00 -3.47
C ARG A 183 -13.73 -1.21 -4.51
N THR A 184 -13.70 -2.35 -5.19
CA THR A 184 -14.79 -2.67 -6.12
C THR A 184 -16.10 -2.90 -5.38
N THR A 185 -17.23 -2.59 -5.99
CA THR A 185 -18.56 -2.80 -5.41
C THR A 185 -19.48 -3.49 -6.41
N LEU A 186 -20.41 -4.28 -5.90
CA LEU A 186 -21.51 -4.83 -6.68
C LEU A 186 -22.81 -4.27 -6.15
N ASP A 187 -23.68 -3.83 -7.05
CA ASP A 187 -24.98 -3.28 -6.70
C ASP A 187 -26.10 -4.24 -7.13
N SER A 188 -26.98 -4.60 -6.19
CA SER A 188 -28.15 -5.46 -6.45
C SER A 188 -29.20 -4.81 -7.35
N GLU A 189 -29.15 -3.50 -7.57
CA GLU A 189 -30.16 -2.80 -8.38
C GLU A 189 -29.69 -2.53 -9.81
N THR A 190 -28.40 -2.74 -10.10
CA THR A 190 -27.85 -2.43 -11.41
C THR A 190 -28.46 -3.31 -12.49
N PRO A 191 -29.13 -2.73 -13.51
CA PRO A 191 -29.81 -3.50 -14.55
C PRO A 191 -28.85 -4.36 -15.35
N SER A 192 -29.29 -5.56 -15.75
CA SER A 192 -28.51 -6.37 -16.69
C SER A 192 -28.45 -5.71 -18.07
N PRO A 193 -27.28 -5.65 -18.73
CA PRO A 193 -27.19 -5.23 -20.12
C PRO A 193 -27.98 -6.14 -21.09
N ARG A 194 -28.23 -7.40 -20.73
CA ARG A 194 -28.94 -8.38 -21.56
C ARG A 194 -30.45 -8.42 -21.27
N GLU A 195 -30.82 -8.28 -20.00
CA GLU A 195 -32.21 -8.29 -19.53
C GLU A 195 -32.45 -7.07 -18.63
N PRO A 196 -32.70 -5.86 -19.18
CA PRO A 196 -32.76 -4.62 -18.39
C PRO A 196 -33.83 -4.58 -17.29
N ALA A 197 -34.82 -5.48 -17.34
CA ALA A 197 -35.85 -5.63 -16.31
C ALA A 197 -35.41 -6.50 -15.12
N VAL A 198 -34.24 -7.15 -15.19
CA VAL A 198 -33.69 -8.03 -14.17
C VAL A 198 -32.34 -7.49 -13.72
N PRO A 199 -32.03 -7.48 -12.41
CA PRO A 199 -30.72 -7.07 -11.96
C PRO A 199 -29.59 -7.92 -12.51
N ASN A 200 -28.46 -7.27 -12.82
CA ASN A 200 -27.30 -7.90 -13.43
C ASN A 200 -26.74 -9.04 -12.59
N LEU A 201 -26.69 -8.89 -11.26
CA LEU A 201 -26.19 -9.93 -10.37
C LEU A 201 -27.02 -11.21 -10.41
N VAL A 202 -28.34 -11.11 -10.61
CA VAL A 202 -29.22 -12.27 -10.78
C VAL A 202 -28.88 -12.98 -12.09
N VAL A 203 -28.81 -12.24 -13.19
CA VAL A 203 -28.51 -12.80 -14.52
C VAL A 203 -27.14 -13.48 -14.54
N LEU A 204 -26.12 -12.87 -13.94
CA LEU A 204 -24.79 -13.47 -13.84
C LEU A 204 -24.77 -14.72 -12.96
N HIS A 205 -25.58 -14.74 -11.89
CA HIS A 205 -25.71 -15.92 -11.02
C HIS A 205 -26.40 -17.08 -11.72
N GLU A 206 -27.53 -16.82 -12.40
CA GLU A 206 -28.28 -17.82 -13.17
C GLU A 206 -27.43 -18.44 -14.30
N GLN A 207 -26.54 -17.65 -14.91
CA GLN A 207 -25.60 -18.12 -15.93
C GLN A 207 -24.40 -18.90 -15.38
N GLY A 208 -24.23 -18.95 -14.05
CA GLY A 208 -23.06 -19.55 -13.42
C GLY A 208 -21.77 -18.75 -13.63
N ALA A 209 -21.86 -17.50 -14.10
CA ALA A 209 -20.70 -16.63 -14.27
C ALA A 209 -20.14 -16.16 -12.91
N ILE A 210 -21.04 -15.99 -11.93
CA ILE A 210 -20.69 -15.72 -10.53
C ILE A 210 -21.52 -16.62 -9.59
N ASN A 211 -21.00 -16.87 -8.39
CA ASN A 211 -21.80 -17.43 -7.30
C ASN A 211 -22.12 -16.32 -6.30
N LEU A 212 -23.34 -15.76 -6.36
CA LEU A 212 -23.73 -14.65 -5.49
C LEU A 212 -23.83 -15.07 -4.01
N ARG A 213 -24.16 -16.33 -3.72
CA ARG A 213 -24.13 -16.87 -2.36
C ARG A 213 -22.71 -16.87 -1.80
N GLU A 214 -21.73 -17.25 -2.61
CA GLU A 214 -20.31 -17.15 -2.24
C GLU A 214 -19.89 -15.70 -2.04
N LEU A 215 -20.20 -14.80 -2.99
CA LEU A 215 -19.82 -13.39 -2.92
C LEU A 215 -20.47 -12.63 -1.76
N CYS A 216 -21.64 -13.08 -1.29
CA CYS A 216 -22.28 -12.55 -0.08
C CYS A 216 -21.79 -13.23 1.21
N GLY A 217 -20.89 -14.21 1.13
CA GLY A 217 -20.33 -14.90 2.28
C GLY A 217 -21.28 -15.90 2.94
N PHE A 218 -22.22 -16.49 2.19
CA PHE A 218 -23.05 -17.60 2.66
C PHE A 218 -22.48 -18.96 2.27
N GLU A 219 -21.66 -19.01 1.22
CA GLU A 219 -20.95 -20.21 0.79
C GLU A 219 -19.44 -19.97 0.84
N PHE A 220 -18.69 -20.96 1.34
CA PHE A 220 -17.24 -20.91 1.42
C PHE A 220 -16.67 -22.25 0.99
N PRO A 221 -16.33 -22.41 -0.31
CA PRO A 221 -15.66 -23.62 -0.78
C PRO A 221 -14.19 -23.68 -0.32
N GLU A 222 -13.64 -22.56 0.13
CA GLU A 222 -12.23 -22.40 0.49
C GLU A 222 -11.98 -22.71 1.98
N GLY A 223 -10.82 -23.33 2.27
CA GLY A 223 -10.42 -23.64 3.64
C GLY A 223 -10.18 -22.39 4.50
N PHE A 224 -10.11 -22.58 5.82
CA PHE A 224 -10.04 -21.49 6.82
C PHE A 224 -9.00 -20.39 6.52
N TRP A 225 -7.77 -20.76 6.16
CA TRP A 225 -6.66 -19.84 5.84
C TRP A 225 -6.84 -19.02 4.55
N ASN A 226 -7.92 -19.30 3.83
CA ASN A 226 -8.29 -18.68 2.57
C ASN A 226 -9.67 -18.02 2.65
N ARG A 227 -10.25 -17.92 3.84
CA ARG A 227 -11.56 -17.31 4.02
C ARG A 227 -11.52 -15.84 3.61
N LYS A 228 -12.47 -15.47 2.75
CA LYS A 228 -12.67 -14.09 2.30
C LYS A 228 -13.67 -13.40 3.22
N ARG A 229 -13.49 -12.10 3.48
CA ARG A 229 -14.37 -11.30 4.36
C ARG A 229 -15.25 -10.36 3.55
N TYR A 230 -16.04 -10.95 2.67
CA TYR A 230 -17.04 -10.19 1.94
C TYR A 230 -18.03 -9.53 2.89
N LYS A 231 -18.53 -8.36 2.48
CA LYS A 231 -19.50 -7.59 3.25
C LYS A 231 -20.68 -7.23 2.38
N THR A 232 -21.87 -7.44 2.92
CA THR A 232 -23.13 -6.97 2.31
C THR A 232 -23.68 -5.80 3.12
N LEU A 233 -24.27 -4.83 2.44
CA LEU A 233 -24.90 -3.65 3.04
C LEU A 233 -26.28 -3.44 2.46
N LYS A 234 -27.34 -3.55 3.27
CA LYS A 234 -28.69 -3.18 2.84
C LYS A 234 -28.79 -1.69 2.52
N LYS A 235 -29.45 -1.36 1.41
CA LYS A 235 -29.82 0.00 1.03
C LYS A 235 -31.11 0.41 1.75
N GLY A 236 -31.22 1.69 2.11
CA GLY A 236 -32.47 2.29 2.59
C GLY A 236 -32.80 2.12 4.08
N THR A 237 -32.18 1.18 4.82
CA THR A 237 -32.41 1.03 6.27
C THR A 237 -31.23 1.60 7.06
N VAL A 238 -31.27 2.90 7.33
CA VAL A 238 -30.35 3.59 8.26
C VAL A 238 -31.12 3.94 9.53
N LEU A 239 -31.23 3.00 10.47
CA LEU A 239 -31.58 3.35 11.84
C LEU A 239 -30.31 3.92 12.49
N GLY A 240 -30.26 5.25 12.62
CA GLY A 240 -29.10 6.00 13.08
C GLY A 240 -28.62 5.58 14.47
N GLY A 241 -27.48 4.89 14.51
CA GLY A 241 -26.61 4.82 15.68
C GLY A 241 -25.53 5.88 15.54
N GLY A 242 -25.63 6.97 16.31
CA GLY A 242 -24.65 8.05 16.33
C GLY A 242 -23.28 7.57 16.79
N GLY A 243 -22.39 7.33 15.83
CA GLY A 243 -20.99 7.02 16.04
C GLY A 243 -20.40 6.66 14.69
N GLY A 244 -19.45 7.46 14.18
CA GLY A 244 -18.95 7.41 12.81
C GLY A 244 -18.16 6.16 12.40
N GLY A 245 -18.65 4.97 12.76
CA GLY A 245 -18.20 3.68 12.24
C GLY A 245 -19.15 3.14 11.18
N GLU A 246 -18.62 2.35 10.25
CA GLU A 246 -19.38 1.67 9.19
C GLU A 246 -20.47 0.76 9.82
N PHE A 247 -21.75 1.05 9.57
CA PHE A 247 -22.85 0.28 10.15
C PHE A 247 -22.98 -1.09 9.46
N ASP A 248 -22.75 -2.18 10.19
CA ASP A 248 -22.93 -3.54 9.69
C ASP A 248 -24.45 -3.86 9.64
N ASN A 249 -25.08 -3.62 8.48
CA ASN A 249 -26.45 -4.06 8.19
C ASN A 249 -26.45 -5.12 7.05
N PRO A 250 -25.95 -6.34 7.32
CA PRO A 250 -25.87 -7.38 6.32
C PRO A 250 -27.24 -7.94 5.94
N ILE A 251 -27.35 -8.46 4.72
CA ILE A 251 -28.51 -9.29 4.33
C ILE A 251 -28.42 -10.66 5.00
N SER A 252 -29.56 -11.31 5.21
CA SER A 252 -29.63 -12.72 5.60
C SER A 252 -29.59 -13.64 4.37
N ALA A 253 -29.33 -14.93 4.59
CA ALA A 253 -29.39 -15.93 3.54
C ALA A 253 -30.81 -16.02 2.94
N ASP A 254 -31.85 -16.00 3.79
CA ASP A 254 -33.24 -16.04 3.33
C ASP A 254 -33.64 -14.81 2.51
N GLU A 255 -33.09 -13.63 2.86
CA GLU A 255 -33.28 -12.40 2.07
C GLU A 255 -32.59 -12.50 0.72
N LEU A 256 -31.38 -13.06 0.65
CA LEU A 256 -30.70 -13.31 -0.61
C LEU A 256 -31.47 -14.33 -1.46
N ASP A 257 -32.00 -15.39 -0.84
CA ASP A 257 -32.79 -16.41 -1.52
C ASP A 257 -34.09 -15.84 -2.07
N THR A 258 -34.76 -14.99 -1.30
CA THR A 258 -35.93 -14.25 -1.75
C THR A 258 -35.59 -13.36 -2.94
N TYR A 259 -34.47 -12.64 -2.89
CA TYR A 259 -33.96 -11.82 -3.98
C TYR A 259 -33.66 -12.65 -5.23
N LEU A 260 -32.96 -13.78 -5.11
CA LEU A 260 -32.63 -14.65 -6.24
C LEU A 260 -33.89 -15.32 -6.83
N ASN A 261 -34.76 -15.89 -6.01
CA ASN A 261 -35.96 -16.60 -6.46
C ASN A 261 -37.01 -15.68 -7.11
N SER A 262 -37.06 -14.42 -6.68
CA SER A 262 -37.92 -13.39 -7.27
C SER A 262 -37.28 -12.68 -8.47
N ARG A 263 -36.08 -13.11 -8.89
CA ARG A 263 -35.23 -12.45 -9.91
C ARG A 263 -35.05 -10.95 -9.63
N GLY A 264 -34.84 -10.59 -8.37
CA GLY A 264 -34.60 -9.24 -7.91
C GLY A 264 -35.86 -8.40 -7.64
N ALA A 265 -37.06 -8.95 -7.85
CA ALA A 265 -38.32 -8.22 -7.64
C ALA A 265 -38.73 -8.10 -6.15
N GLN A 266 -38.20 -8.96 -5.29
CA GLN A 266 -38.47 -8.99 -3.85
C GLN A 266 -37.15 -9.07 -3.07
N GLY A 267 -37.23 -8.82 -1.75
CA GLY A 267 -36.06 -8.74 -0.87
C GLY A 267 -35.49 -7.32 -0.76
N PRO A 268 -34.54 -7.10 0.16
CA PRO A 268 -33.90 -5.80 0.30
C PRO A 268 -32.94 -5.54 -0.86
N ALA A 269 -32.82 -4.30 -1.30
CA ALA A 269 -31.69 -3.87 -2.13
C ALA A 269 -30.41 -3.83 -1.26
N PHE A 270 -29.27 -4.19 -1.83
CA PHE A 270 -27.99 -4.26 -1.15
C PHE A 270 -26.79 -3.98 -2.05
N ILE A 271 -25.65 -3.70 -1.41
CA ILE A 271 -24.33 -3.62 -2.03
C ILE A 271 -23.49 -4.77 -1.50
N VAL A 272 -22.68 -5.39 -2.35
CA VAL A 272 -21.64 -6.35 -1.96
C VAL A 272 -20.28 -5.70 -2.11
N LEU A 273 -19.42 -5.91 -1.12
CA LEU A 273 -18.06 -5.40 -1.02
C LEU A 273 -17.08 -6.58 -0.87
N PRO A 274 -15.91 -6.53 -1.52
CA PRO A 274 -14.90 -7.58 -1.43
C PRO A 274 -14.22 -7.60 -0.06
N MET A 275 -14.30 -6.49 0.69
CA MET A 275 -13.72 -6.32 2.02
C MET A 275 -14.36 -5.15 2.78
N ARG A 276 -14.19 -5.14 4.11
CA ARG A 276 -14.60 -4.04 5.01
C ARG A 276 -13.65 -2.85 4.90
N ASP A 277 -14.08 -1.67 5.35
CA ASP A 277 -13.22 -0.46 5.40
C ASP A 277 -11.94 -0.72 6.19
N GLY A 278 -12.08 -1.23 7.43
CA GLY A 278 -10.91 -1.50 8.27
C GLY A 278 -9.94 -2.55 7.70
N ALA A 279 -10.39 -3.44 6.82
CA ALA A 279 -9.52 -4.40 6.14
C ALA A 279 -8.72 -3.72 5.02
N LEU A 280 -9.35 -2.82 4.25
CA LEU A 280 -8.68 -1.98 3.27
C LEU A 280 -7.67 -1.04 3.96
N ASP A 281 -8.09 -0.37 5.04
CA ASP A 281 -7.24 0.50 5.85
C ASP A 281 -5.98 -0.23 6.31
N THR A 282 -6.13 -1.43 6.88
CA THR A 282 -5.01 -2.24 7.36
C THR A 282 -4.00 -2.55 6.25
N LYS A 283 -4.52 -2.91 5.07
CA LYS A 283 -3.74 -3.26 3.88
C LYS A 283 -2.99 -2.05 3.31
N VAL A 284 -3.68 -0.92 3.16
CA VAL A 284 -3.12 0.34 2.67
C VAL A 284 -2.11 0.90 3.67
N ALA A 285 -2.43 0.91 4.96
CA ALA A 285 -1.51 1.31 6.03
C ALA A 285 -0.23 0.46 6.04
N THR A 286 -0.37 -0.86 5.86
CA THR A 286 0.79 -1.75 5.72
C THR A 286 1.63 -1.36 4.50
N ALA A 287 0.99 -1.03 3.37
CA ALA A 287 1.72 -0.57 2.19
C ALA A 287 2.43 0.77 2.41
N ARG A 288 1.81 1.72 3.13
CA ARG A 288 2.48 2.97 3.54
C ARG A 288 3.66 2.71 4.46
N GLU A 289 3.52 1.82 5.44
CA GLU A 289 4.60 1.47 6.37
C GLU A 289 5.77 0.79 5.63
N LYS A 290 5.49 -0.26 4.87
CA LYS A 290 6.50 -1.07 4.20
C LYS A 290 7.09 -0.41 2.96
N GLY A 291 6.34 0.48 2.29
CA GLY A 291 6.87 1.31 1.20
C GLY A 291 8.06 2.17 1.62
N ARG A 292 8.11 2.62 2.89
CA ARG A 292 9.23 3.42 3.42
C ARG A 292 10.56 2.68 3.44
N GLU A 293 10.53 1.35 3.54
CA GLU A 293 11.74 0.52 3.46
C GLU A 293 12.37 0.60 2.04
N LEU A 294 11.57 0.90 1.01
CA LEU A 294 12.01 1.21 -0.35
C LEU A 294 12.26 2.71 -0.58
N ALA A 295 12.14 3.54 0.47
CA ALA A 295 12.05 4.99 0.39
C ALA A 295 10.92 5.49 -0.53
N LEU A 296 9.77 4.80 -0.50
CA LEU A 296 8.50 5.24 -1.11
C LEU A 296 7.56 5.72 -0.01
N MET A 297 7.30 7.03 -0.01
CA MET A 297 6.36 7.69 0.89
C MET A 297 4.98 7.66 0.24
N LEU A 298 4.32 6.52 0.35
CA LEU A 298 3.01 6.30 -0.26
C LEU A 298 1.91 6.94 0.59
N ASP A 299 1.01 7.65 -0.06
CA ASP A 299 -0.29 8.03 0.47
C ASP A 299 -1.41 7.55 -0.46
N PHE A 300 -2.61 7.34 0.07
CA PHE A 300 -3.72 6.75 -0.66
C PHE A 300 -5.05 7.41 -0.25
N ASP A 301 -5.71 7.98 -1.24
CA ASP A 301 -7.15 8.22 -1.16
C ASP A 301 -7.89 6.89 -1.27
N GLN A 302 -9.05 6.78 -0.61
CA GLN A 302 -9.90 5.61 -0.74
C GLN A 302 -11.15 5.92 -1.54
N GLU A 303 -11.42 5.10 -2.55
CA GLU A 303 -12.58 5.25 -3.41
C GLU A 303 -13.30 3.92 -3.60
N THR A 304 -14.58 4.00 -3.97
CA THR A 304 -15.36 2.82 -4.38
C THR A 304 -15.65 2.88 -5.87
N ARG A 305 -15.61 1.72 -6.55
CA ARG A 305 -15.88 1.61 -7.98
C ARG A 305 -16.79 0.43 -8.25
N GLU A 306 -17.95 0.70 -8.85
CA GLU A 306 -18.86 -0.37 -9.22
C GLU A 306 -18.29 -1.20 -10.38
N VAL A 307 -18.46 -2.52 -10.32
CA VAL A 307 -18.10 -3.44 -11.39
C VAL A 307 -19.31 -4.28 -11.80
N THR A 308 -19.54 -4.39 -13.11
CA THR A 308 -20.73 -5.06 -13.67
C THR A 308 -20.38 -6.21 -14.62
N ASP A 309 -19.18 -6.21 -15.19
CA ASP A 309 -18.70 -7.28 -16.07
C ASP A 309 -18.20 -8.48 -15.23
N PRO A 310 -18.61 -9.72 -15.51
CA PRO A 310 -18.12 -10.89 -14.79
C PRO A 310 -16.59 -11.04 -14.78
N ASP A 311 -15.89 -10.65 -15.85
CA ASP A 311 -14.41 -10.68 -15.92
C ASP A 311 -13.76 -9.67 -14.94
N HIS A 312 -14.53 -8.65 -14.48
CA HIS A 312 -14.11 -7.65 -13.48
C HIS A 312 -14.55 -8.03 -12.05
N ILE A 313 -15.45 -9.00 -11.91
CA ILE A 313 -15.87 -9.54 -10.61
C ILE A 313 -14.94 -10.71 -10.22
N VAL A 314 -14.70 -11.62 -11.16
CA VAL A 314 -13.82 -12.78 -10.99
C VAL A 314 -12.62 -12.62 -11.92
N HIS A 315 -11.53 -12.09 -11.36
CA HIS A 315 -10.33 -11.78 -12.13
C HIS A 315 -9.64 -13.05 -12.62
N LYS A 316 -9.06 -13.00 -13.81
CA LYS A 316 -8.28 -14.13 -14.34
C LYS A 316 -6.95 -14.23 -13.62
N GLY A 317 -6.63 -15.42 -13.12
CA GLY A 317 -5.35 -15.75 -12.52
C GLY A 317 -4.38 -16.42 -13.51
N TYR A 318 -3.25 -16.91 -13.01
CA TYR A 318 -2.22 -17.55 -13.84
C TYR A 318 -2.62 -18.93 -14.37
N ASP A 319 -3.79 -19.45 -13.97
CA ASP A 319 -4.43 -20.58 -14.65
C ASP A 319 -4.87 -20.24 -16.08
N ARG A 320 -4.87 -18.95 -16.45
CA ARG A 320 -5.22 -18.43 -17.77
C ARG A 320 -4.05 -17.68 -18.42
N PRO A 321 -3.81 -17.86 -19.73
CA PRO A 321 -2.73 -17.16 -20.44
C PRO A 321 -3.01 -15.65 -20.61
N ASP A 322 -4.26 -15.21 -20.50
CA ASP A 322 -4.70 -13.84 -20.70
C ASP A 322 -4.90 -13.06 -19.38
N ALA A 323 -4.32 -13.51 -18.27
CA ALA A 323 -4.42 -12.85 -16.96
C ALA A 323 -4.01 -11.36 -17.00
N HIS A 324 -2.82 -11.06 -17.52
CA HIS A 324 -2.35 -9.67 -17.65
C HIS A 324 -3.14 -8.85 -18.67
N PRO A 325 -3.46 -9.35 -19.89
CA PRO A 325 -4.39 -8.67 -20.78
C PRO A 325 -5.75 -8.35 -20.15
N ALA A 326 -6.31 -9.26 -19.35
CA ALA A 326 -7.56 -9.03 -18.62
C ALA A 326 -7.38 -7.95 -17.54
N LEU A 327 -6.29 -7.98 -16.77
CA LEU A 327 -5.96 -6.92 -15.81
C LEU A 327 -5.76 -5.56 -16.50
N THR A 328 -5.12 -5.54 -17.67
CA THR A 328 -4.98 -4.32 -18.48
C THR A 328 -6.32 -3.73 -18.86
N ARG A 329 -7.26 -4.56 -19.36
CA ARG A 329 -8.61 -4.11 -19.68
C ARG A 329 -9.33 -3.58 -18.45
N PHE A 330 -9.27 -4.30 -17.32
CA PHE A 330 -9.86 -3.85 -16.06
C PHE A 330 -9.33 -2.48 -15.61
N LEU A 331 -8.00 -2.32 -15.55
CA LEU A 331 -7.37 -1.06 -15.13
C LEU A 331 -7.74 0.10 -16.07
N LYS A 332 -7.87 -0.16 -17.37
CA LYS A 332 -8.28 0.86 -18.34
C LYS A 332 -9.77 1.19 -18.24
N ASP A 333 -10.62 0.18 -18.33
CA ASP A 333 -12.05 0.34 -18.55
C ASP A 333 -12.81 0.70 -17.25
N VAL A 334 -12.33 0.25 -16.09
CA VAL A 334 -12.95 0.50 -14.79
C VAL A 334 -12.24 1.60 -14.00
N ILE A 335 -10.91 1.56 -13.98
CA ILE A 335 -10.11 2.48 -13.16
C ILE A 335 -9.69 3.74 -13.94
N GLY A 336 -9.72 3.71 -15.27
CA GLY A 336 -9.36 4.85 -16.11
C GLY A 336 -7.86 5.01 -16.34
N ARG A 337 -7.08 3.93 -16.25
CA ARG A 337 -5.64 3.95 -16.54
C ARG A 337 -5.37 4.01 -18.03
N HIS A 338 -4.30 4.69 -18.41
CA HIS A 338 -3.89 4.86 -19.80
C HIS A 338 -3.20 3.61 -20.34
N ASP A 339 -3.51 3.25 -21.59
CA ASP A 339 -2.90 2.12 -22.29
C ASP A 339 -1.68 2.61 -23.06
N LYS A 340 -0.50 2.09 -22.72
CA LYS A 340 0.80 2.41 -23.31
C LYS A 340 0.83 2.27 -24.83
N THR A 341 0.00 1.40 -25.40
CA THR A 341 -0.04 1.18 -26.86
C THR A 341 -0.76 2.31 -27.61
N THR A 342 -1.67 3.01 -26.94
CA THR A 342 -2.46 4.10 -27.53
C THR A 342 -2.08 5.47 -26.98
N ASP A 343 -1.66 5.54 -25.72
CA ASP A 343 -1.24 6.75 -25.01
C ASP A 343 -0.03 6.44 -24.11
N PRO A 344 1.19 6.35 -24.69
CA PRO A 344 2.40 6.03 -23.93
C PRO A 344 2.75 7.09 -22.89
N ASP A 345 2.51 8.37 -23.18
CA ASP A 345 2.84 9.48 -22.27
C ASP A 345 1.88 9.49 -21.08
N GLY A 346 0.58 9.31 -21.31
CA GLY A 346 -0.41 9.14 -20.24
C GLY A 346 -0.13 7.91 -19.37
N ALA A 347 0.26 6.78 -19.99
CA ALA A 347 0.59 5.57 -19.25
C ALA A 347 1.87 5.72 -18.40
N THR A 348 2.85 6.50 -18.86
CA THR A 348 4.03 6.85 -18.06
C THR A 348 3.68 7.85 -16.96
N ALA A 349 2.83 8.85 -17.22
CA ALA A 349 2.36 9.81 -16.21
C ALA A 349 1.57 9.12 -15.08
N ASP A 350 0.82 8.08 -15.42
CA ASP A 350 0.11 7.20 -14.50
C ASP A 350 1.05 6.58 -13.43
N LEU A 351 2.35 6.40 -13.70
CA LEU A 351 3.31 5.92 -12.71
C LEU A 351 3.47 6.87 -11.50
N CYS A 352 3.21 8.17 -11.68
CA CYS A 352 3.25 9.14 -10.58
C CYS A 352 2.10 8.92 -9.57
N HIS A 353 1.04 8.20 -9.96
CA HIS A 353 -0.17 7.99 -9.17
C HIS A 353 -0.48 6.48 -9.07
N PRO A 354 0.17 5.75 -8.15
CA PRO A 354 -0.03 4.30 -8.03
C PRO A 354 -1.47 3.97 -7.62
N VAL A 355 -2.01 2.89 -8.17
CA VAL A 355 -3.36 2.41 -7.85
C VAL A 355 -3.31 1.00 -7.28
N ALA A 356 -4.10 0.79 -6.23
CA ALA A 356 -4.28 -0.53 -5.61
C ALA A 356 -5.77 -0.84 -5.49
N VAL A 357 -6.21 -1.93 -6.11
CA VAL A 357 -7.64 -2.22 -6.25
C VAL A 357 -8.00 -3.50 -5.50
N GLY A 358 -8.83 -3.37 -4.48
CA GLY A 358 -9.45 -4.49 -3.78
C GLY A 358 -10.56 -5.11 -4.63
N VAL A 359 -10.39 -6.38 -5.04
CA VAL A 359 -11.31 -7.14 -5.90
C VAL A 359 -11.85 -8.38 -5.17
N PHE A 360 -12.86 -9.05 -5.72
CA PHE A 360 -13.54 -10.17 -5.02
C PHE A 360 -12.74 -11.46 -5.01
N ARG A 361 -12.25 -11.92 -6.17
CA ARG A 361 -11.54 -13.20 -6.29
C ARG A 361 -10.80 -13.31 -7.62
N TYR A 362 -9.90 -14.29 -7.68
CA TYR A 362 -9.30 -14.78 -8.91
C TYR A 362 -9.93 -16.12 -9.34
N THR A 363 -9.68 -16.52 -10.59
CA THR A 363 -10.03 -17.86 -11.09
C THR A 363 -9.17 -18.96 -10.49
N ASP A 364 -7.95 -18.64 -10.04
CA ASP A 364 -7.05 -19.53 -9.32
C ASP A 364 -6.88 -19.11 -7.84
N THR A 365 -5.82 -19.62 -7.21
CA THR A 365 -5.50 -19.34 -5.80
C THR A 365 -4.68 -18.07 -5.60
N LEU A 366 -4.60 -17.16 -6.59
CA LEU A 366 -3.89 -15.90 -6.43
C LEU A 366 -4.51 -15.04 -5.34
N ARG A 367 -3.67 -14.16 -4.81
CA ARG A 367 -4.03 -13.15 -3.80
C ARG A 367 -3.85 -11.73 -4.31
N GLY A 368 -2.93 -11.56 -5.26
CA GLY A 368 -2.72 -10.32 -5.98
C GLY A 368 -2.24 -10.57 -7.40
N LEU A 369 -2.31 -9.51 -8.19
CA LEU A 369 -1.74 -9.44 -9.52
C LEU A 369 -1.38 -7.99 -9.82
N ALA A 370 -0.20 -7.79 -10.41
CA ALA A 370 0.29 -6.48 -10.79
C ALA A 370 0.58 -6.40 -12.30
N ASN A 371 0.42 -5.20 -12.84
CA ASN A 371 1.00 -4.82 -14.12
C ASN A 371 2.11 -3.80 -13.89
N ASN A 372 3.34 -4.16 -14.26
CA ASN A 372 4.48 -3.26 -14.36
C ASN A 372 4.54 -2.68 -15.78
N LEU A 373 4.62 -1.36 -15.93
CA LEU A 373 4.55 -0.71 -17.25
C LEU A 373 5.80 -0.97 -18.12
N HIS A 374 6.96 -1.08 -17.48
CA HIS A 374 8.25 -1.30 -18.14
C HIS A 374 8.85 -2.61 -17.69
N GLU A 375 9.74 -3.16 -18.51
CA GLU A 375 10.45 -4.38 -18.17
C GLU A 375 11.28 -4.18 -16.90
N SER A 376 11.25 -5.14 -15.98
CA SER A 376 12.08 -5.09 -14.78
C SER A 376 13.47 -5.66 -15.02
N ALA A 377 14.44 -5.31 -14.17
CA ALA A 377 15.81 -5.81 -14.28
C ALA A 377 15.95 -7.34 -14.16
N CYS A 378 14.93 -8.04 -13.62
CA CYS A 378 14.91 -9.50 -13.55
C CYS A 378 14.14 -10.18 -14.70
N GLY A 379 13.68 -9.40 -15.70
CA GLY A 379 12.98 -9.93 -16.87
C GLY A 379 11.46 -10.06 -16.71
N LEU A 380 10.82 -9.34 -15.78
CA LEU A 380 9.35 -9.23 -15.84
C LEU A 380 8.99 -8.36 -17.04
N SER A 381 8.34 -8.93 -18.04
CA SER A 381 7.90 -8.22 -19.23
C SER A 381 7.05 -6.99 -18.87
N GLY A 382 7.34 -5.84 -19.48
CA GLY A 382 6.47 -4.66 -19.36
C GLY A 382 5.07 -4.93 -19.91
N LYS A 383 4.07 -4.31 -19.29
CA LYS A 383 2.64 -4.39 -19.62
C LYS A 383 2.15 -3.07 -20.18
N ASN A 384 0.90 -3.06 -20.64
CA ASN A 384 0.31 -1.90 -21.29
C ASN A 384 -0.29 -0.89 -20.29
N THR A 385 -0.45 -1.25 -19.03
CA THR A 385 -0.95 -0.37 -17.96
C THR A 385 -0.10 -0.54 -16.71
N SER A 386 -0.28 0.32 -15.72
CA SER A 386 0.30 0.17 -14.38
C SER A 386 -0.79 0.14 -13.30
N GLY A 387 -0.60 -0.70 -12.29
CA GLY A 387 -1.53 -0.84 -11.17
C GLY A 387 -1.61 -2.26 -10.65
N VAL A 388 -2.26 -2.42 -9.51
CA VAL A 388 -2.37 -3.71 -8.82
C VAL A 388 -3.81 -4.03 -8.45
N THR A 389 -4.14 -5.31 -8.47
CA THR A 389 -5.35 -5.85 -7.86
C THR A 389 -5.00 -6.80 -6.74
N PHE A 390 -5.78 -6.82 -5.67
CA PHE A 390 -5.60 -7.76 -4.56
C PHE A 390 -6.95 -8.15 -3.98
N ILE A 391 -7.00 -9.31 -3.31
CA ILE A 391 -8.21 -9.76 -2.62
C ILE A 391 -8.00 -9.72 -1.10
N ASP A 392 -9.09 -9.72 -0.35
CA ASP A 392 -9.04 -9.80 1.10
C ASP A 392 -9.17 -11.24 1.60
N ASN A 393 -8.24 -11.64 2.45
CA ASN A 393 -8.15 -12.97 3.04
C ASN A 393 -7.72 -12.87 4.49
N THR A 394 -8.16 -13.81 5.31
CA THR A 394 -7.70 -13.99 6.69
C THR A 394 -6.63 -15.07 6.80
N PRO A 395 -5.70 -14.95 7.75
CA PRO A 395 -5.55 -13.86 8.72
C PRO A 395 -4.73 -12.66 8.19
N ASP A 396 -5.01 -11.46 8.70
CA ASP A 396 -4.31 -10.22 8.29
C ASP A 396 -2.83 -10.25 8.63
N GLN A 397 -2.42 -10.99 9.66
CA GLN A 397 -1.01 -11.18 10.03
C GLN A 397 -0.16 -11.71 8.86
N ILE A 398 -0.79 -12.37 7.89
CA ILE A 398 -0.13 -12.92 6.68
C ILE A 398 -0.52 -12.10 5.45
N TRP A 399 -1.81 -11.84 5.25
CA TRP A 399 -2.30 -11.32 3.97
C TRP A 399 -2.35 -9.79 3.88
N LYS A 400 -2.00 -9.05 4.96
CA LYS A 400 -1.90 -7.57 4.90
C LYS A 400 -0.78 -7.08 3.98
N TYR A 401 0.21 -7.92 3.67
CA TYR A 401 1.35 -7.57 2.83
C TYR A 401 1.11 -7.73 1.32
N VAL A 402 -0.01 -8.33 0.91
CA VAL A 402 -0.29 -8.57 -0.52
C VAL A 402 -0.29 -7.27 -1.35
N PRO A 403 -0.98 -6.17 -0.96
CA PRO A 403 -0.95 -4.96 -1.77
C PRO A 403 0.46 -4.39 -1.96
N ILE A 404 1.30 -4.39 -0.92
CA ILE A 404 2.66 -3.86 -1.04
C ILE A 404 3.59 -4.77 -1.83
N HIS A 405 3.37 -6.09 -1.78
CA HIS A 405 4.02 -7.05 -2.67
C HIS A 405 3.72 -6.73 -4.14
N GLU A 406 2.44 -6.58 -4.49
CA GLU A 406 2.05 -6.28 -5.87
C GLU A 406 2.50 -4.87 -6.30
N LEU A 407 2.50 -3.90 -5.39
CA LEU A 407 3.06 -2.58 -5.67
C LEU A 407 4.55 -2.67 -5.92
N GLY A 408 5.27 -3.53 -5.18
CA GLY A 408 6.66 -3.87 -5.45
C GLY A 408 6.88 -4.27 -6.91
N HIS A 409 6.03 -5.15 -7.45
CA HIS A 409 6.09 -5.50 -8.89
C HIS A 409 5.86 -4.29 -9.80
N THR A 410 4.93 -3.40 -9.45
CA THR A 410 4.70 -2.14 -10.22
C THR A 410 5.94 -1.24 -10.24
N PHE A 411 6.76 -1.27 -9.18
CA PHE A 411 8.05 -0.60 -9.07
C PHE A 411 9.24 -1.47 -9.54
N GLY A 412 8.99 -2.50 -10.34
CA GLY A 412 10.03 -3.31 -10.98
C GLY A 412 10.69 -4.34 -10.06
N LEU A 413 10.14 -4.60 -8.87
CA LEU A 413 10.64 -5.66 -8.00
C LEU A 413 10.20 -7.03 -8.49
N CYS A 414 10.99 -8.02 -8.10
CA CYS A 414 10.85 -9.38 -8.53
C CYS A 414 10.72 -10.30 -7.34
N HIS A 415 10.20 -11.50 -7.57
CA HIS A 415 10.12 -12.46 -6.48
C HIS A 415 11.50 -12.81 -5.94
N THR A 416 11.60 -12.95 -4.63
CA THR A 416 12.82 -13.33 -3.92
C THR A 416 12.59 -14.56 -3.05
N ASP A 417 13.68 -15.14 -2.58
CA ASP A 417 13.68 -16.26 -1.64
C ASP A 417 13.64 -15.72 -0.20
N GLY A 418 13.02 -16.46 0.70
CA GLY A 418 12.93 -16.11 2.12
C GLY A 418 11.53 -15.66 2.51
N VAL A 419 10.91 -16.38 3.43
CA VAL A 419 9.55 -16.12 3.93
C VAL A 419 9.44 -14.84 4.77
N ASP A 420 10.58 -14.31 5.18
CA ASP A 420 10.80 -13.02 5.82
C ASP A 420 10.82 -11.84 4.82
N ARG A 421 10.68 -12.11 3.53
CA ARG A 421 10.74 -11.11 2.46
C ARG A 421 9.36 -10.77 1.94
N ILE A 422 9.10 -9.48 1.73
CA ILE A 422 7.82 -9.05 1.17
C ILE A 422 7.62 -9.61 -0.24
N MET A 423 8.66 -9.62 -1.07
CA MET A 423 8.60 -10.15 -2.45
C MET A 423 8.65 -11.69 -2.51
N TYR A 424 8.49 -12.40 -1.40
CA TYR A 424 8.49 -13.86 -1.40
C TYR A 424 7.32 -14.43 -2.21
N SER A 425 7.60 -15.44 -3.04
CA SER A 425 6.57 -16.24 -3.71
C SER A 425 6.84 -17.74 -3.62
N PRO A 426 5.84 -18.53 -3.18
CA PRO A 426 5.96 -19.98 -3.15
C PRO A 426 5.88 -20.62 -4.55
N LYS A 427 5.41 -19.91 -5.58
CA LYS A 427 5.25 -20.46 -6.95
C LYS A 427 6.57 -20.56 -7.71
N THR A 428 7.50 -19.62 -7.51
CA THR A 428 8.80 -19.57 -8.19
C THR A 428 9.85 -20.47 -7.54
N ASN A 429 9.65 -20.86 -6.28
CA ASN A 429 10.61 -21.67 -5.54
C ASN A 429 10.27 -23.16 -5.51
N THR A 430 11.15 -23.94 -6.15
CA THR A 430 10.99 -25.37 -6.43
C THR A 430 11.21 -26.28 -5.22
N TRP A 431 11.82 -25.81 -4.13
CA TRP A 431 12.27 -26.70 -3.05
C TRP A 431 11.24 -26.99 -1.94
N TRP A 432 10.15 -26.22 -1.80
CA TRP A 432 9.27 -26.28 -0.60
C TRP A 432 7.75 -26.38 -0.90
N ARG A 433 7.36 -27.15 -1.91
CA ARG A 433 5.99 -27.22 -2.49
C ARG A 433 4.83 -27.79 -1.62
N LYS A 434 4.86 -27.76 -0.28
CA LYS A 434 3.83 -28.43 0.56
C LYS A 434 3.18 -27.55 1.64
N TRP A 435 1.90 -27.83 1.90
CA TRP A 435 0.97 -27.21 2.86
C TRP A 435 1.46 -27.07 4.32
N TYR A 436 2.56 -27.72 4.71
CA TYR A 436 3.18 -27.55 6.03
C TYR A 436 3.95 -26.22 6.17
N LEU A 437 4.05 -25.43 5.10
CA LEU A 437 4.67 -24.11 5.16
C LEU A 437 3.85 -23.13 5.98
N ILE A 438 2.51 -23.10 5.93
CA ILE A 438 1.74 -22.07 6.68
C ILE A 438 2.13 -22.03 8.17
N PRO A 439 2.20 -23.15 8.91
CA PRO A 439 2.72 -23.13 10.29
C PRO A 439 4.17 -22.68 10.43
N ARG A 440 5.06 -23.02 9.46
CA ARG A 440 6.48 -22.69 9.50
C ARG A 440 6.78 -21.27 9.03
N THR A 441 6.02 -20.73 8.09
CA THR A 441 5.99 -19.35 7.62
C THR A 441 5.41 -18.46 8.71
N ILE A 442 4.33 -18.92 9.37
CA ILE A 442 3.84 -18.30 10.60
C ILE A 442 4.95 -18.32 11.64
N LEU A 443 5.60 -19.47 11.89
CA LEU A 443 6.68 -19.60 12.88
C LEU A 443 7.93 -18.76 12.53
N SER A 444 8.30 -18.62 11.25
CA SER A 444 9.45 -17.80 10.83
C SER A 444 9.12 -16.31 10.82
N VAL A 445 7.95 -15.90 10.34
CA VAL A 445 7.47 -14.51 10.53
C VAL A 445 7.33 -14.19 12.03
N TYR A 446 7.02 -15.20 12.83
CA TYR A 446 6.90 -15.11 14.28
C TYR A 446 8.26 -15.03 14.99
N LEU A 447 9.29 -15.73 14.51
CA LEU A 447 10.64 -15.73 15.11
C LEU A 447 11.55 -14.63 14.53
N ASP A 448 11.52 -14.43 13.21
CA ASP A 448 12.40 -13.53 12.46
C ASP A 448 11.82 -12.12 12.33
N GLY A 449 10.50 -11.95 12.51
CA GLY A 449 9.80 -10.67 12.51
C GLY A 449 8.85 -10.48 11.32
N GLU A 450 8.25 -9.29 11.24
CA GLU A 450 7.39 -8.93 10.10
C GLU A 450 8.21 -8.93 8.79
N PRO A 451 7.65 -9.39 7.65
CA PRO A 451 8.34 -9.34 6.38
C PRO A 451 8.85 -7.94 6.03
N THR A 452 10.03 -7.87 5.43
CA THR A 452 10.69 -6.60 5.06
C THR A 452 11.21 -6.62 3.63
N PHE A 453 11.48 -5.43 3.10
CA PHE A 453 12.33 -5.23 1.94
C PHE A 453 13.79 -5.10 2.37
N THR A 454 14.68 -5.63 1.55
CA THR A 454 16.12 -5.45 1.72
C THR A 454 16.64 -4.25 0.97
N PHE A 455 17.87 -3.88 1.33
CA PHE A 455 18.62 -2.84 0.64
C PHE A 455 18.73 -3.09 -0.88
N ASP A 456 18.94 -4.33 -1.32
CA ASP A 456 19.07 -4.62 -2.76
C ASP A 456 17.74 -4.50 -3.50
N GLU A 457 16.62 -4.88 -2.86
CA GLU A 457 15.28 -4.61 -3.41
C GLU A 457 15.04 -3.10 -3.49
N ALA A 458 15.39 -2.33 -2.46
CA ALA A 458 15.27 -0.88 -2.50
C ALA A 458 16.10 -0.27 -3.64
N LYS A 459 17.32 -0.74 -3.88
CA LYS A 459 18.11 -0.31 -5.04
C LYS A 459 17.42 -0.63 -6.36
N ALA A 460 16.92 -1.85 -6.52
CA ALA A 460 16.25 -2.27 -7.75
C ALA A 460 14.98 -1.43 -8.03
N ALA A 461 14.21 -1.10 -6.99
CA ALA A 461 13.07 -0.17 -7.13
C ALA A 461 13.54 1.21 -7.62
N TRP A 462 14.62 1.76 -7.05
CA TRP A 462 15.14 3.06 -7.47
C TRP A 462 15.79 3.04 -8.85
N ASP A 463 16.41 1.93 -9.27
CA ASP A 463 16.88 1.73 -10.63
C ASP A 463 15.71 1.82 -11.62
N TYR A 464 14.60 1.14 -11.33
CA TYR A 464 13.38 1.18 -12.13
C TYR A 464 12.75 2.58 -12.16
N ILE A 465 12.61 3.21 -10.99
CA ILE A 465 12.05 4.56 -10.85
C ILE A 465 12.87 5.57 -11.65
N VAL A 466 14.19 5.64 -11.41
CA VAL A 466 15.04 6.60 -12.10
C VAL A 466 15.09 6.30 -13.59
N ALA A 467 15.03 5.04 -14.03
CA ALA A 467 15.01 4.70 -15.44
C ALA A 467 13.72 5.16 -16.15
N HIS A 468 12.55 4.95 -15.54
CA HIS A 468 11.27 4.97 -16.25
C HIS A 468 10.29 6.07 -15.83
N PHE A 469 10.44 6.66 -14.65
CA PHE A 469 9.52 7.70 -14.19
C PHE A 469 9.83 9.02 -14.90
N ALA A 470 8.76 9.76 -15.20
CA ALA A 470 8.89 11.12 -15.68
C ALA A 470 9.54 11.98 -14.58
N PRO A 471 10.42 12.95 -14.91
CA PRO A 471 11.06 13.81 -13.92
C PRO A 471 10.05 14.54 -13.00
N GLN A 472 8.85 14.82 -13.52
CA GLN A 472 7.76 15.45 -12.79
C GLN A 472 7.23 14.56 -11.67
N CYS A 473 7.21 13.22 -11.85
CA CYS A 473 6.87 12.31 -10.75
C CYS A 473 7.87 12.41 -9.60
N LEU A 474 9.13 12.76 -9.90
CA LEU A 474 10.19 12.93 -8.92
C LEU A 474 10.21 14.35 -8.31
N GLY A 475 9.27 15.22 -8.71
CA GLY A 475 9.11 16.57 -8.19
C GLY A 475 9.74 17.68 -9.04
N ALA A 476 10.29 17.37 -10.22
CA ALA A 476 10.77 18.41 -11.14
C ALA A 476 9.60 19.24 -11.69
N ARG A 477 9.77 20.55 -11.77
CA ARG A 477 8.78 21.44 -12.36
C ARG A 477 8.76 21.25 -13.89
N PRO A 478 7.60 21.30 -14.54
CA PRO A 478 7.54 21.25 -15.99
C PRO A 478 8.30 22.45 -16.58
N VAL A 479 9.21 22.19 -17.53
CA VAL A 479 9.90 23.25 -18.27
C VAL A 479 8.86 23.94 -19.16
N VAL A 480 8.33 25.07 -18.69
CA VAL A 480 7.48 25.93 -19.51
C VAL A 480 8.40 26.61 -20.53
N ILE A 481 8.56 25.99 -21.71
CA ILE A 481 9.21 26.66 -22.84
C ILE A 481 8.25 27.79 -23.22
N GLY A 482 8.59 29.02 -22.80
CA GLY A 482 7.83 30.21 -23.16
C GLY A 482 7.75 30.29 -24.67
N VAL A 483 6.59 29.94 -25.23
CA VAL A 483 6.27 30.25 -26.62
C VAL A 483 6.27 31.78 -26.66
N SER A 484 7.33 32.34 -27.23
CA SER A 484 7.42 33.77 -27.45
C SER A 484 6.16 34.18 -28.22
N PRO A 485 5.38 35.17 -27.75
CA PRO A 485 4.16 35.57 -28.44
C PRO A 485 4.52 35.89 -29.88
N ALA A 486 3.96 35.11 -30.80
CA ALA A 486 4.14 35.32 -32.22
C ALA A 486 3.84 36.79 -32.51
N THR A 487 4.84 37.51 -33.01
CA THR A 487 4.71 38.92 -33.36
C THR A 487 3.64 39.01 -34.44
N VAL A 488 2.42 39.36 -34.06
CA VAL A 488 1.33 39.65 -35.00
C VAL A 488 1.75 40.90 -35.76
N ARG A 489 2.35 40.71 -36.94
CA ARG A 489 2.57 41.79 -37.90
C ARG A 489 1.20 42.30 -38.31
N GLY A 490 0.92 43.54 -37.93
CA GLY A 490 -0.32 44.25 -38.25
C GLY A 490 -0.62 44.20 -39.74
N GLY A 491 -1.72 43.53 -40.08
CA GLY A 491 -2.38 43.68 -41.36
C GLY A 491 -3.24 44.94 -41.32
N THR A 492 -2.86 45.92 -42.12
CA THR A 492 -3.63 47.13 -42.43
C THR A 492 -4.99 46.74 -43.02
N VAL A 493 -6.07 47.09 -42.32
CA VAL A 493 -7.43 47.00 -42.84
C VAL A 493 -7.63 48.10 -43.87
N GLY A 494 -7.70 47.70 -45.14
CA GLY A 494 -8.14 48.54 -46.25
C GLY A 494 -9.64 48.80 -46.16
N ARG A 495 -10.01 50.07 -46.28
CA ARG A 495 -11.37 50.60 -46.30
C ARG A 495 -11.83 50.78 -47.74
N GLN A 496 -12.81 49.99 -48.18
CA GLN A 496 -13.68 50.19 -49.36
C GLN A 496 -14.97 49.41 -49.04
N GLY A 497 -16.19 49.85 -49.33
CA GLY A 497 -16.76 50.99 -50.03
C GLY A 497 -18.27 50.74 -50.04
#